data_AF-A0A0Q4ZHF7-F1
#
_entry.id   AF-A0A0Q4ZHF7-F1
#
_cell.length_a   1.000
_cell.length_b   1.000
_cell.length_c   1.000
_cell.angle_alpha   90.00
_cell.angle_beta   90.00
_cell.angle_gamma   90.00
#
_symmetry.space_group_name_H-M   'P 1'
#
loop_
_entity.id
_entity.type
_entity.pdbx_description
1 polymer ?
#
loop_
_entity_poly.entity_id
_entity_poly.type
_entity_poly.pdbx_seq_one_letter_code
_entity_poly.pdbx_strand_id
1 'polypeptide(L)' 'MTAAETRVRAARLAAALADTDPPAVRAALHGLTPLQANRVVRVAIPLMGGESPARGNAINPA' A
#
# COMPACT_ATOMS: atom_id res chain seq x y z
N MET A 1 -15.99 4.53 2.76
CA MET A 1 -15.04 4.09 1.72
C MET A 1 -15.35 2.66 1.33
N THR A 2 -15.73 2.48 0.07
CA THR A 2 -16.06 1.18 -0.52
C THR A 2 -14.82 0.38 -0.92
N ALA A 3 -14.99 -0.89 -1.28
CA ALA A 3 -13.91 -1.72 -1.81
C ALA A 3 -13.35 -1.19 -3.13
N ALA A 4 -14.22 -0.65 -4.00
CA ALA A 4 -13.81 -0.06 -5.28
C ALA A 4 -12.95 1.19 -5.08
N GLU A 5 -13.38 2.12 -4.22
CA GLU A 5 -12.59 3.31 -3.88
C GLU A 5 -11.23 2.95 -3.27
N THR A 6 -11.20 1.92 -2.42
CA THR A 6 -9.95 1.43 -1.82
C THR A 6 -8.97 0.96 -2.89
N ARG A 7 -9.43 0.16 -3.87
CA ARG A 7 -8.58 -0.34 -4.97
C ARG A 7 -8.06 0.80 -5.85
N VAL A 8 -8.90 1.76 -6.21
CA VAL A 8 -8.49 2.91 -7.03
C VAL A 8 -7.43 3.74 -6.30
N ARG A 9 -7.64 4.05 -5.03
CA ARG A 9 -6.65 4.78 -4.22
C ARG A 9 -5.36 3.99 -4.03
N ALA A 10 -5.45 2.68 -3.81
CA ALA A 10 -4.28 1.81 -3.66
C ALA A 10 -3.45 1.72 -4.95
N ALA A 11 -4.10 1.64 -6.12
CA ALA A 11 -3.41 1.65 -7.40
C ALA A 11 -2.67 2.98 -7.64
N ARG A 12 -3.32 4.12 -7.33
CA ARG A 12 -2.69 5.44 -7.42
C ARG A 12 -1.51 5.58 -6.46
N LEU A 13 -1.66 5.06 -5.23
CA LEU A 13 -0.57 5.06 -4.25
C LEU A 13 0.60 4.19 -4.72
N ALA A 14 0.34 3.00 -5.25
CA ALA A 14 1.37 2.12 -5.79
C ALA A 14 2.16 2.77 -6.93
N ALA A 15 1.46 3.43 -7.87
CA ALA A 15 2.11 4.18 -8.95
C ALA A 15 2.96 5.35 -8.40
N ALA A 16 2.40 6.14 -7.50
CA ALA A 16 3.11 7.27 -6.88
C ALA A 16 4.38 6.83 -6.12
N LEU A 17 4.35 5.66 -5.48
CA LEU A 17 5.49 5.09 -4.79
C LEU A 17 6.54 4.54 -5.77
N ALA A 18 6.12 3.93 -6.88
CA ALA A 18 7.03 3.47 -7.94
C ALA A 18 7.82 4.63 -8.57
N ASP A 19 7.16 5.77 -8.78
CA ASP A 19 7.78 6.99 -9.32
C ASP A 19 8.43 7.87 -8.24
N THR A 20 8.36 7.48 -6.97
CA THR A 20 8.86 8.25 -5.82
C THR A 20 8.33 9.70 -5.80
N ASP A 21 7.03 9.92 -6.07
CA ASP A 21 6.41 11.24 -6.16
C ASP A 21 5.67 11.64 -4.85
N PRO A 22 6.26 12.51 -3.98
CA PRO A 22 5.66 12.82 -2.68
C PRO A 22 4.31 13.57 -2.76
N PRO A 23 4.10 14.53 -3.68
CA PRO A 23 2.78 15.10 -3.95
C PRO A 23 1.70 14.06 -4.26
N ALA A 24 1.92 13.10 -5.15
CA ALA A 24 0.91 12.10 -5.48
C ALA A 24 0.63 11.14 -4.30
N VAL A 25 1.64 10.78 -3.51
CA VAL A 25 1.44 10.01 -2.27
C VAL A 25 0.52 10.75 -1.31
N ARG A 26 0.78 12.05 -1.08
CA ARG A 26 -0.10 12.89 -0.23
C ARG A 26 -1.51 12.97 -0.80
N ALA A 27 -1.66 13.15 -2.11
CA ALA A 27 -2.97 13.20 -2.76
C ALA A 27 -3.75 11.89 -2.63
N ALA A 28 -3.10 10.73 -2.76
CA ALA A 28 -3.73 9.41 -2.63
C ALA A 28 -4.30 9.18 -1.22
N LEU A 29 -3.62 9.68 -0.19
CA LEU A 29 -3.98 9.52 1.21
C LEU A 29 -4.82 10.69 1.78
N HIS A 30 -4.94 11.79 1.05
CA HIS A 30 -5.65 12.98 1.51
C HIS A 30 -7.12 12.68 1.85
N GLY A 31 -7.56 13.25 2.98
CA GLY A 31 -8.93 13.14 3.49
C GLY A 31 -9.29 11.76 4.05
N LEU A 32 -8.33 10.84 4.17
CA LEU A 32 -8.55 9.54 4.79
C LEU A 32 -8.31 9.60 6.30
N THR A 33 -9.12 8.88 7.06
CA THR A 33 -8.79 8.58 8.46
C THR A 33 -7.59 7.63 8.52
N PRO A 34 -6.87 7.54 9.65
CA PRO A 34 -5.73 6.62 9.79
C PRO A 34 -6.08 5.16 9.46
N LEU A 35 -7.27 4.70 9.84
CA LEU A 35 -7.74 3.34 9.53
C LEU A 35 -7.97 3.13 8.03
N GLN A 36 -8.51 4.14 7.34
CA GLN A 36 -8.73 4.07 5.89
C GLN A 36 -7.40 4.12 5.13
N ALA A 37 -6.47 4.98 5.55
CA ALA A 37 -5.12 5.06 4.98
C ALA A 37 -4.38 3.73 5.14
N ASN A 38 -4.40 3.12 6.33
CA ASN A 38 -3.81 1.80 6.56
C ASN A 38 -4.40 0.74 5.60
N ARG A 39 -5.73 0.73 5.42
CA ARG A 39 -6.38 -0.17 4.46
C ARG A 39 -5.88 0.05 3.02
N VAL A 40 -5.74 1.30 2.58
CA VAL A 40 -5.21 1.63 1.24
C VAL A 40 -3.77 1.15 1.09
N VAL A 41 -2.90 1.40 2.07
CA VAL A 41 -1.49 0.95 2.06
C VAL A 41 -1.42 -0.57 1.95
N ARG A 42 -2.19 -1.30 2.77
CA ARG A 42 -2.19 -2.77 2.74
C ARG A 42 -2.59 -3.36 1.39
N VAL A 43 -3.49 -2.68 0.66
CA VAL A 43 -3.89 -3.09 -0.69
C VAL A 43 -2.87 -2.66 -1.74
N ALA A 44 -2.14 -1.56 -1.52
CA ALA A 44 -1.13 -1.07 -2.45
C ALA A 44 0.13 -1.94 -2.48
N ILE A 45 0.56 -2.50 -1.33
CA ILE A 45 1.76 -3.35 -1.21
C ILE A 45 1.85 -4.44 -2.30
N PRO A 46 0.86 -5.33 -2.48
CA PRO A 46 0.94 -6.38 -3.51
C PRO A 46 0.94 -5.82 -4.95
N LEU A 47 0.45 -4.59 -5.16
CA LEU A 47 0.45 -3.95 -6.49
C LEU A 47 1.83 -3.43 -6.89
N MET A 48 2.74 -3.21 -5.93
CA MET A 48 4.10 -2.72 -6.20
C MET A 48 5.10 -3.83 -6.55
N GLY A 49 4.64 -5.07 -6.71
CA GLY A 49 5.53 -6.22 -6.98
C GLY A 49 6.36 -6.65 -5.76
N GLY A 50 6.10 -6.08 -4.59
CA GLY A 50 6.67 -6.56 -3.33
C GLY A 50 6.04 -7.90 -3.00
N GLU A 51 6.86 -8.94 -3.07
CA GLU A 51 6.65 -10.23 -2.41
C GLU A 51 5.89 -9.97 -1.12
N SER A 52 4.66 -10.50 -0.99
CA SER A 52 4.09 -10.60 0.35
C SER A 52 5.17 -11.27 1.20
N PRO A 53 5.54 -10.76 2.39
CA PRO A 53 6.30 -11.57 3.31
C PRO A 53 5.38 -12.74 3.64
N ALA A 54 5.49 -13.79 2.82
CA ALA A 54 5.10 -15.12 3.19
C ALA A 54 5.69 -15.29 4.59
N ARG A 55 4.87 -15.79 5.51
CA ARG A 55 5.33 -16.27 6.79
C ARG A 55 6.40 -17.34 6.55
N GLY A 56 7.64 -16.90 6.32
CA GLY A 56 8.86 -17.69 6.21
C GLY A 56 9.38 -17.89 7.61
N ASN A 57 8.70 -18.78 8.32
CA ASN A 57 9.18 -19.43 9.51
C ASN A 57 10.51 -20.15 9.21
N ALA A 58 11.59 -19.76 9.88
CA ALA A 58 12.43 -20.64 10.70
C ALA A 58 13.81 -20.02 10.94
N ILE A 59 14.08 -19.69 12.21
CA ILE A 59 15.28 -20.07 12.96
C ILE A 59 16.54 -20.29 12.10
N ASN A 60 17.52 -19.38 12.20
CA ASN A 60 18.91 -19.73 11.90
C ASN A 60 19.68 -19.88 13.22
N PRO A 61 19.98 -21.12 13.66
CA PRO A 61 21.06 -21.39 14.59
C PRO A 61 22.18 -22.13 13.85
N ALA A 62 23.23 -21.40 13.44
CA ALA A 62 24.58 -21.90 13.23
C ALA A 62 25.54 -20.73 13.04
#